data_AF-A0A351PUJ2-F1
#
_entry.id   AF-A0A351PUJ2-F1
#
_cell.length_a   1.000
_cell.length_b   1.000
_cell.length_c   1.000
_cell.angle_alpha   90.00
_cell.angle_beta   90.00
_cell.angle_gamma   90.00
#
_symmetry.space_group_name_H-M   'P 1'
#
loop_
_entity.id
_entity.type
_entity.pdbx_description
1 polymer ?
#
loop_
_entity_poly.entity_id
_entity_poly.type
_entity_poly.pdbx_seq_one_letter_code
_entity_poly.pdbx_strand_id
1 'polypeptide(L)'
;GDLSDLMMALTSSDIDGLTCHYGGFDLIIPPRSGNDVEHLQVKDLIELVEHIKGLGIYEKIVLDIGTYVKEWYKLFIYVDEACMVASQGREELIRYEDFLGFLEYKGLINRSRIRKMEALNWTEI
;
A
#
# COMPACT_ATOMS: atom_id res chain seq x y z
N GLY A 1 -4.73 -17.75 6.76
CA GLY A 1 -5.73 -16.86 7.38
C GLY A 1 -6.26 -16.03 6.25
N ASP A 2 -7.58 -16.00 6.11
CA ASP A 2 -8.18 -15.17 5.07
C ASP A 2 -8.19 -13.69 5.51
N LEU A 3 -8.57 -12.78 4.62
CA LEU A 3 -8.65 -11.35 4.96
C LEU A 3 -9.79 -11.05 5.95
N SER A 4 -10.85 -11.87 5.97
CA SER A 4 -11.94 -11.75 6.93
C SER A 4 -11.46 -12.00 8.36
N ASP A 5 -10.53 -12.93 8.58
CA ASP A 5 -9.88 -13.18 9.86
C ASP A 5 -9.10 -11.95 10.34
N LEU A 6 -8.38 -11.29 9.42
CA LEU A 6 -7.68 -10.02 9.71
C LEU A 6 -8.68 -8.91 10.06
N MET A 7 -9.76 -8.78 9.29
CA MET A 7 -10.79 -7.77 9.55
C MET A 7 -11.48 -7.98 10.89
N MET A 8 -11.80 -9.23 11.27
CA MET A 8 -12.35 -9.53 12.59
C MET A 8 -11.37 -9.21 13.71
N ALA A 9 -10.10 -9.55 13.55
CA ALA A 9 -9.08 -9.30 14.57
C ALA A 9 -8.81 -7.79 14.80
N LEU A 10 -9.00 -6.95 13.78
CA LEU A 10 -8.91 -5.48 13.91
C LEU A 10 -10.11 -4.85 14.66
N THR A 11 -11.25 -5.55 14.77
CA THR A 11 -12.45 -5.07 15.50
C THR A 11 -12.49 -5.47 16.96
N SER A 12 -11.92 -6.63 17.30
CA SER A 12 -11.67 -7.00 18.69
C SER A 12 -10.49 -6.17 19.17
N SER A 13 -10.51 -5.68 20.40
CA SER A 13 -9.40 -4.95 21.04
C SER A 13 -8.07 -5.74 21.17
N ASP A 14 -7.93 -6.86 20.44
CA ASP A 14 -6.84 -7.82 20.38
C ASP A 14 -5.97 -7.62 19.12
N ILE A 15 -5.65 -6.37 18.79
CA ILE A 15 -4.73 -6.02 17.69
C ILE A 15 -3.30 -6.52 17.97
N ASP A 16 -2.98 -6.77 19.25
CA ASP A 16 -1.69 -7.16 19.82
C ASP A 16 -1.04 -8.42 19.20
N GLY A 17 -1.77 -9.20 18.39
CA GLY A 17 -1.25 -10.36 17.67
C GLY A 17 -0.91 -10.14 16.19
N LEU A 18 -1.35 -9.04 15.58
CA LEU A 18 -1.23 -8.75 14.14
C LEU A 18 -0.50 -7.44 13.84
N THR A 19 -0.25 -6.63 14.87
CA THR A 19 0.54 -5.41 14.78
C THR A 19 1.93 -5.60 15.38
N CYS A 20 2.96 -5.27 14.61
CA CYS A 20 4.29 -5.04 15.16
C CYS A 20 4.48 -3.54 15.38
N HIS A 21 4.89 -3.13 16.58
CA HIS A 21 5.19 -1.73 16.86
C HIS A 21 6.67 -1.45 16.59
N TYR A 22 6.95 -0.56 15.63
CA TYR A 22 8.32 -0.17 15.30
C TYR A 22 8.43 1.32 15.01
N GLY A 23 9.31 2.02 15.74
CA GLY A 23 9.60 3.45 15.47
C GLY A 23 8.39 4.38 15.58
N GLY A 24 7.37 4.03 16.37
CA GLY A 24 6.13 4.79 16.48
C GLY A 24 5.06 4.45 15.43
N PHE A 25 5.30 3.43 14.61
CA PHE A 25 4.33 2.91 13.65
C PHE A 25 3.75 1.57 14.12
N ASP A 26 2.47 1.38 13.84
CA ASP A 26 1.79 0.09 13.94
C ASP A 26 1.85 -0.57 12.55
N LEU A 27 2.61 -1.66 12.45
CA LEU A 27 2.76 -2.41 11.22
C LEU A 27 1.74 -3.55 11.18
N ILE A 28 0.78 -3.44 10.27
CA ILE A 28 -0.18 -4.52 9.97
C ILE A 28 0.38 -5.32 8.79
N ILE A 29 0.78 -6.57 9.04
CA ILE A 29 1.20 -7.48 7.98
C ILE A 29 0.02 -8.40 7.65
N PRO A 30 -0.63 -8.26 6.48
CA PRO A 30 -1.69 -9.19 6.12
C PRO A 30 -1.14 -10.63 6.08
N PRO A 31 -1.90 -11.62 6.58
CA PRO A 31 -1.42 -12.99 6.68
C PRO A 31 -0.96 -13.50 5.32
N ARG A 32 0.32 -13.88 5.22
CA ARG A 32 0.86 -14.58 4.06
C ARG A 32 0.39 -16.03 4.10
N SER A 33 -0.72 -16.38 3.44
CA SER A 33 -0.87 -17.78 3.04
C SER A 33 0.08 -18.02 1.86
N GLY A 34 1.03 -18.93 2.06
CA GLY A 34 1.93 -19.37 1.00
C GLY A 34 1.10 -19.79 -0.21
N ASN A 35 1.36 -19.15 -1.34
CA ASN A 35 0.67 -19.25 -2.65
C ASN A 35 -0.53 -18.32 -2.93
N ASP A 36 -1.04 -17.50 -1.99
CA ASP A 36 -2.30 -16.76 -2.20
C ASP A 36 -2.17 -15.25 -2.50
N VAL A 37 -0.95 -14.71 -2.58
CA VAL A 37 -0.75 -13.28 -2.88
C VAL A 37 -1.31 -12.89 -4.27
N GLU A 38 -1.42 -13.86 -5.19
CA GLU A 38 -2.02 -13.69 -6.52
C GLU A 38 -3.56 -13.49 -6.50
N HIS A 39 -4.20 -13.58 -5.33
CA HIS A 39 -5.66 -13.50 -5.19
C HIS A 39 -6.17 -12.29 -4.41
N LEU A 40 -5.27 -11.47 -3.84
CA LEU A 40 -5.69 -10.27 -3.12
C LEU A 40 -6.31 -9.27 -4.10
N GLN A 41 -7.61 -9.00 -3.96
CA GLN A 41 -8.31 -8.04 -4.80
C GLN A 41 -8.19 -6.64 -4.19
N VAL A 42 -8.10 -5.63 -5.06
CA VAL A 42 -8.08 -4.23 -4.61
C VAL A 42 -9.28 -3.86 -3.74
N LYS A 43 -10.47 -4.41 -4.01
CA LYS A 43 -11.67 -4.14 -3.20
C LYS A 43 -11.46 -4.53 -1.73
N ASP A 44 -10.78 -5.65 -1.50
CA ASP A 44 -10.59 -6.23 -0.19
C ASP A 44 -9.61 -5.36 0.62
N LEU A 45 -8.57 -4.84 -0.06
CA LEU A 45 -7.65 -3.84 0.51
C LEU A 45 -8.35 -2.51 0.84
N ILE A 46 -9.27 -2.06 -0.01
CA ILE A 46 -10.03 -0.82 0.24
C ILE A 46 -10.92 -1.01 1.48
N GLU A 47 -11.63 -2.13 1.57
CA GLU A 47 -12.47 -2.45 2.74
C GLU A 47 -11.65 -2.48 4.04
N LEU A 48 -10.46 -3.09 4.00
CA LEU A 48 -9.53 -3.09 5.13
C LEU A 48 -9.13 -1.66 5.54
N VAL A 49 -8.77 -0.81 4.57
CA VAL A 49 -8.34 0.57 4.85
C VAL A 49 -9.48 1.41 5.41
N GLU A 50 -10.68 1.31 4.84
CA GLU A 50 -11.85 2.02 5.35
C GLU A 50 -12.22 1.56 6.76
N HIS A 51 -12.04 0.26 7.05
CA HIS A 51 -12.21 -0.26 8.39
C HIS A 51 -11.22 0.38 9.38
N ILE A 52 -9.92 0.40 9.05
CA ILE A 52 -8.88 1.00 9.90
C ILE A 52 -9.12 2.50 10.11
N LYS A 53 -9.53 3.23 9.07
CA LYS A 53 -9.94 4.65 9.19
C LYS A 53 -11.11 4.81 10.15
N GLY A 54 -12.10 3.92 10.08
CA GLY A 54 -13.29 3.92 10.94
C GLY A 54 -12.99 3.76 12.43
N LEU A 55 -11.83 3.20 12.80
CA LEU A 55 -11.40 3.10 14.20
C LEU A 55 -11.04 4.48 14.80
N GLY A 56 -10.66 5.46 13.98
CA GLY A 56 -10.30 6.81 14.44
C GLY A 56 -9.01 6.88 15.27
N ILE A 57 -8.19 5.83 15.26
CA ILE A 57 -6.95 5.71 16.06
C ILE A 57 -5.75 6.29 15.30
N TYR A 58 -5.74 6.17 13.98
CA TYR A 58 -4.59 6.48 13.14
C TYR A 58 -4.76 7.81 12.42
N GLU A 59 -3.79 8.73 12.60
CA GLU A 59 -3.73 9.98 11.84
C GLU A 59 -3.35 9.74 10.37
N LYS A 60 -2.52 8.73 10.12
CA LYS A 60 -2.01 8.40 8.78
C LYS A 60 -1.92 6.89 8.58
N ILE A 61 -2.35 6.45 7.41
CA ILE A 61 -2.23 5.06 6.96
C ILE A 61 -1.28 5.05 5.75
N VAL A 62 -0.27 4.19 5.78
CA VAL A 62 0.67 4.00 4.67
C VAL A 62 0.47 2.59 4.12
N LEU A 63 0.29 2.49 2.80
CA LEU A 63 0.13 1.22 2.10
C LEU A 63 1.39 0.94 1.28
N ASP A 64 2.13 -0.09 1.67
CA ASP A 64 3.19 -0.65 0.83
C ASP A 64 2.59 -1.74 -0.06
N ILE A 65 2.40 -1.41 -1.34
CA ILE A 65 1.71 -2.27 -2.31
C ILE A 65 2.72 -2.71 -3.36
N GLY A 66 3.00 -4.01 -3.40
CA GLY A 66 3.72 -4.59 -4.52
C GLY A 66 2.83 -4.80 -5.75
N THR A 67 3.45 -4.95 -6.92
CA THR A 67 2.77 -5.15 -8.21
C THR A 67 2.07 -6.52 -8.33
N TYR A 68 2.19 -7.39 -7.34
CA TYR A 68 1.54 -8.69 -7.27
C TYR A 68 0.03 -8.61 -6.96
N VAL A 69 -0.46 -7.47 -6.49
CA VAL A 69 -1.90 -7.26 -6.28
C VAL A 69 -2.58 -7.04 -7.63
N LYS A 70 -3.60 -7.84 -7.96
CA LYS A 70 -4.30 -7.71 -9.23
C LYS A 70 -5.03 -6.37 -9.31
N GLU A 71 -4.83 -5.65 -10.42
CA GLU A 71 -5.38 -4.31 -10.64
C GLU A 71 -4.99 -3.27 -9.57
N TRP A 72 -3.87 -3.45 -8.87
CA TRP A 72 -3.32 -2.57 -7.84
C TRP A 72 -3.41 -1.06 -8.16
N TYR A 73 -3.27 -0.69 -9.43
CA TYR A 73 -3.38 0.67 -9.93
C TYR A 73 -4.73 1.35 -9.59
N LYS A 74 -5.80 0.60 -9.29
CA LYS A 74 -7.09 1.15 -8.87
C LYS A 74 -7.03 1.79 -7.48
N LEU A 75 -6.06 1.44 -6.64
CA LEU A 75 -5.86 2.03 -5.32
C LEU A 75 -5.53 3.52 -5.38
N PHE A 76 -4.98 4.01 -6.50
CA PHE A 76 -4.66 5.43 -6.69
C PHE A 76 -5.87 6.37 -6.65
N ILE A 77 -7.08 5.84 -6.88
CA ILE A 77 -8.32 6.61 -6.73
C ILE A 77 -8.59 6.92 -5.24
N TYR A 78 -8.19 6.02 -4.34
CA TYR A 78 -8.61 5.99 -2.93
C TYR A 78 -7.58 6.54 -1.95
N VAL A 79 -6.33 6.71 -2.37
CA VAL A 79 -5.25 7.26 -1.54
C VAL A 79 -5.13 8.76 -1.74
N ASP A 80 -4.95 9.56 -0.69
CA ASP A 80 -4.81 11.01 -0.84
C ASP A 80 -3.56 11.38 -1.66
N GLU A 81 -2.45 10.71 -1.34
CA GLU A 81 -1.17 10.83 -2.01
C GLU A 81 -0.60 9.45 -2.36
N ALA A 82 0.17 9.39 -3.45
CA ALA A 82 0.95 8.20 -3.80
C ALA A 82 2.42 8.55 -3.92
N CYS A 83 3.27 7.63 -3.49
CA CYS A 83 4.72 7.75 -3.62
C CYS A 83 5.24 6.58 -4.43
N MET A 84 6.09 6.87 -5.42
CA MET A 84 6.81 5.83 -6.14
C MET A 84 8.30 6.01 -5.88
N VAL A 85 8.92 4.92 -5.43
CA VAL A 85 10.36 4.86 -5.22
C VAL A 85 11.00 4.52 -6.55
N ALA A 86 11.84 5.42 -7.07
CA ALA A 86 12.59 5.21 -8.30
C ALA A 86 14.05 5.61 -8.08
N SER A 87 14.98 4.73 -8.45
CA SER A 87 16.40 5.07 -8.42
C SER A 87 16.76 6.07 -9.54
N GLN A 88 17.93 6.69 -9.45
CA GLN A 88 18.44 7.61 -10.48
C GLN A 88 18.93 6.91 -11.77
N GLY A 89 18.84 5.57 -11.83
CA GLY A 89 19.18 4.81 -13.02
C GLY A 89 18.23 5.13 -14.18
N ARG A 90 18.78 5.29 -15.39
CA ARG A 90 18.01 5.65 -16.59
C ARG A 90 16.79 4.74 -16.82
N GLU A 91 16.95 3.43 -16.63
CA GLU A 91 15.85 2.46 -16.82
C GLU A 91 14.72 2.65 -15.79
N GLU A 92 15.06 2.95 -14.54
CA GLU A 92 14.08 3.21 -13.47
C GLU A 92 13.33 4.52 -13.70
N LEU A 93 14.01 5.54 -14.25
CA LEU A 93 13.36 6.78 -14.67
C LEU A 93 12.36 6.55 -15.81
N ILE A 94 12.72 5.72 -16.79
CA ILE A 94 11.80 5.36 -17.88
C ILE A 94 10.59 4.61 -17.34
N ARG A 95 10.79 3.61 -16.46
CA ARG A 95 9.70 2.87 -15.81
C ARG A 95 8.78 3.79 -15.00
N TYR A 96 9.34 4.77 -14.30
CA TYR A 96 8.57 5.78 -13.58
C TYR A 96 7.69 6.60 -14.53
N GLU A 97 8.23 7.15 -15.61
CA GLU A 97 7.46 7.92 -16.59
C GLU A 97 6.40 7.08 -17.32
N ASP A 98 6.74 5.86 -17.73
CA ASP A 98 5.79 4.92 -18.36
C ASP A 98 4.63 4.61 -17.41
N PHE A 99 4.93 4.43 -16.12
CA PHE A 99 3.93 4.20 -15.10
C PHE A 99 3.02 5.41 -14.87
N LEU A 100 3.58 6.62 -14.78
CA LEU A 100 2.81 7.85 -14.72
C LEU A 100 1.88 7.98 -15.94
N GLY A 101 2.41 7.75 -17.14
CA GLY A 101 1.64 7.79 -18.38
C GLY A 101 0.49 6.77 -18.40
N PHE A 102 0.72 5.56 -17.86
CA PHE A 102 -0.33 4.56 -17.70
C PHE A 102 -1.46 5.02 -16.78
N LEU A 103 -1.14 5.58 -15.60
CA LEU A 103 -2.15 6.04 -14.66
C LEU A 103 -2.96 7.23 -15.21
N GLU A 104 -2.30 8.16 -15.91
CA GLU A 104 -2.95 9.29 -16.58
C GLU A 104 -3.86 8.83 -17.71
N TYR A 105 -3.38 7.92 -18.57
CA TYR A 105 -4.18 7.35 -19.65
C TYR A 105 -5.45 6.67 -19.12
N LYS A 106 -5.36 6.04 -17.95
CA LYS A 106 -6.51 5.41 -17.28
C LYS A 106 -7.41 6.41 -16.54
N GLY A 107 -7.05 7.69 -16.47
CA GLY A 107 -7.80 8.72 -15.75
C GLY A 107 -7.82 8.51 -14.24
N LEU A 108 -6.83 7.81 -13.68
CA LEU A 108 -6.82 7.39 -12.27
C LEU A 108 -6.17 8.42 -11.35
N ILE A 109 -5.38 9.34 -11.90
CA ILE A 109 -4.61 10.29 -11.11
C ILE A 109 -4.40 11.62 -11.83
N ASN A 110 -4.18 12.66 -11.03
CA ASN A 110 -3.52 13.89 -11.43
C ASN A 110 -2.07 13.82 -10.92
N ARG A 111 -1.07 14.04 -11.80
CA ARG A 111 0.37 13.98 -11.45
C ARG A 111 0.75 14.73 -10.18
N SER A 112 0.04 15.81 -9.84
CA SER A 112 0.26 16.58 -8.60
C SER A 112 0.14 15.77 -7.30
N ARG A 113 -0.52 14.60 -7.33
CA ARG A 113 -0.69 13.70 -6.19
C ARG A 113 0.38 12.61 -6.10
N ILE A 114 1.28 12.52 -7.08
CA ILE A 114 2.37 11.53 -7.08
C ILE A 114 3.68 12.21 -6.74
N ARG A 115 4.33 11.73 -5.68
CA ARG A 115 5.69 12.12 -5.34
C ARG A 115 6.67 11.07 -5.85
N LYS A 116 7.71 11.51 -6.56
CA LYS A 116 8.90 10.69 -6.77
C LYS A 116 9.71 10.71 -5.49
N MET A 117 9.99 9.52 -4.94
CA MET A 117 10.93 9.37 -3.85
C MET A 117 12.21 8.72 -4.40
N GLU A 118 13.36 9.25 -3.98
CA GLU A 118 14.63 8.63 -4.29
C GLU A 118 14.79 7.40 -3.40
N ALA A 119 15.23 6.28 -3.99
CA ALA A 119 15.64 5.13 -3.22
C ALA A 119 16.85 5.54 -2.37
N LEU A 120 16.66 5.68 -1.05
CA LEU A 120 17.77 5.83 -0.13
C LEU A 120 18.62 4.56 -0.20
N ASN A 121 19.94 4.72 -0.27
CA ASN A 121 20.86 3.59 -0.13
C ASN A 121 20.78 3.09 1.31
N TRP A 122 19.97 2.06 1.55
CA TRP A 122 19.81 1.41 2.86
C TRP A 122 21.09 0.74 3.38
N THR A 123 22.20 0.78 2.65
CA THR A 123 23.51 0.28 3.08
C THR A 123 24.23 1.20 4.08
N GLU A 124 23.67 2.36 4.42
CA GLU A 124 24.31 3.34 5.33
C GLU A 124 23.54 3.60 6.65
N ILE A 125 22.56 2.78 7.02
CA ILE A 125 21.83 2.87 8.31
C ILE A 125 22.13 1.66 9.20
#